data_AF-A0A9W6LDQ1-F1
#
_entry.id   AF-A0A9W6LDQ1-F1
#
_cell.length_a   1.000
_cell.length_b   1.000
_cell.length_c   1.000
_cell.angle_alpha   90.00
_cell.angle_beta   90.00
_cell.angle_gamma   90.00
#
_symmetry.space_group_name_H-M   'P 1'
#
loop_
_entity.id
_entity.type
_entity.pdbx_description
1 polymer ?
#
loop_
_entity_poly.entity_id
_entity_poly.type
_entity_poly.pdbx_seq_one_letter_code
_entity_poly.pdbx_strand_id
1 'polypeptide(L)'
;MNKDFRIRLDTYGSLYIELLDRIRRITKEDLPLSTVIPFWYDSLLINDRSLAWHLFRQSDEVVIMSYRTDVAEIEAIARDELLYGERLSKKVLLGVETGRIPDEVHITFKKCLDDTPTAVEAGKAFWCRSSDYTVPGSRISFNGKEDAFKKQLTHSLPYKSFSGWVIHSYETAPR
;
A
#
# COMPACT_ATOMS: atom_id res chain seq x y z
N MET A 1 0.42 26.41 -11.09
CA MET A 1 0.01 25.07 -11.59
C MET A 1 -0.51 24.28 -10.40
N ASN A 2 -1.81 24.01 -10.33
CA ASN A 2 -2.39 23.20 -9.26
C ASN A 2 -1.96 21.76 -9.54
N LYS A 3 -0.96 21.23 -8.82
CA LYS A 3 -0.56 19.82 -8.95
C LYS A 3 -1.64 19.01 -8.25
N ASP A 4 -2.68 18.68 -8.99
CA ASP A 4 -3.65 17.70 -8.54
C ASP A 4 -3.03 16.31 -8.72
N PHE A 5 -2.56 15.71 -7.64
CA PHE A 5 -2.03 14.34 -7.67
C PHE A 5 -3.11 13.28 -7.99
N ARG A 6 -4.37 13.68 -8.17
CA ARG A 6 -5.49 12.86 -8.64
C ARG A 6 -5.85 13.14 -10.09
N ILE A 7 -4.99 13.82 -10.87
CA ILE A 7 -5.20 14.07 -12.31
C ILE A 7 -5.64 12.77 -12.97
N ARG A 8 -6.87 12.79 -13.51
CA ARG A 8 -7.45 11.70 -14.29
C ARG A 8 -7.50 10.36 -13.54
N LEU A 9 -7.63 10.38 -12.22
CA LEU A 9 -7.78 9.17 -11.39
C LEU A 9 -8.86 8.24 -11.95
N ASP A 10 -10.03 8.77 -12.31
CA ASP A 10 -11.11 7.97 -12.91
C ASP A 10 -10.70 7.35 -14.25
N THR A 11 -9.97 8.09 -15.08
CA THR A 11 -9.50 7.58 -16.38
C THR A 11 -8.45 6.48 -16.18
N TYR A 12 -7.41 6.73 -15.40
CA TYR A 12 -6.32 5.77 -15.20
C TYR A 12 -6.80 4.56 -14.40
N GLY A 13 -7.65 4.76 -13.39
CA GLY A 13 -8.29 3.68 -12.66
C GLY A 13 -9.16 2.81 -13.57
N SER A 14 -9.98 3.42 -14.43
CA SER A 14 -10.80 2.67 -15.40
C SER A 14 -9.94 1.88 -16.38
N LEU A 15 -8.88 2.48 -16.94
CA LEU A 15 -7.95 1.80 -17.85
C LEU A 15 -7.22 0.64 -17.15
N TYR A 16 -6.87 0.81 -15.88
CA TYR A 16 -6.22 -0.24 -15.10
C TYR A 16 -7.17 -1.42 -14.83
N ILE A 17 -8.43 -1.14 -14.50
CA ILE A 17 -9.47 -2.17 -14.36
C ILE A 17 -9.71 -2.88 -15.70
N GLU A 18 -9.80 -2.16 -16.82
CA GLU A 18 -9.97 -2.75 -18.14
C GLU A 18 -8.79 -3.67 -18.52
N LEU A 19 -7.56 -3.28 -18.18
CA LEU A 19 -6.38 -4.10 -18.38
C LEU A 19 -6.50 -5.42 -17.61
N LEU A 20 -6.90 -5.37 -16.33
CA LEU A 20 -7.08 -6.56 -15.51
C LEU A 20 -8.19 -7.47 -16.05
N ASP A 21 -9.32 -6.91 -16.46
CA ASP A 21 -10.40 -7.65 -17.10
C ASP A 21 -9.93 -8.35 -18.38
N ARG A 22 -9.05 -7.70 -19.15
CA ARG A 22 -8.48 -8.28 -20.37
C ARG A 22 -7.49 -9.39 -20.05
N ILE A 23 -6.61 -9.21 -19.06
CA ILE A 23 -5.70 -10.26 -18.59
C ILE A 23 -6.52 -11.46 -18.14
N ARG A 24 -7.54 -11.27 -17.29
CA ARG A 24 -8.37 -12.38 -16.80
C ARG A 24 -9.08 -13.14 -17.91
N ARG A 25 -9.58 -12.44 -18.93
CA ARG A 25 -10.18 -13.08 -20.11
C ARG A 25 -9.20 -13.92 -20.92
N ILE A 26 -7.93 -13.50 -20.99
CA ILE A 26 -6.87 -14.23 -21.71
C ILE A 26 -6.40 -15.43 -20.90
N THR A 27 -6.19 -15.29 -19.59
CA THR A 27 -5.70 -16.35 -18.71
C THR A 27 -6.77 -17.38 -18.38
N LYS A 28 -8.05 -16.98 -18.39
CA LYS A 28 -9.19 -17.78 -17.92
C LYS A 28 -8.90 -18.34 -16.52
N GLU A 29 -9.40 -19.54 -16.24
CA GLU A 29 -9.12 -20.32 -15.03
C GLU A 29 -7.84 -21.17 -15.16
N ASP A 30 -7.18 -21.15 -16.32
CA ASP A 30 -6.04 -22.02 -16.62
C ASP A 30 -4.72 -21.50 -16.02
N LEU A 31 -4.63 -20.19 -15.78
CA LEU A 31 -3.48 -19.54 -15.14
C LEU A 31 -3.95 -18.65 -13.99
N PRO A 32 -3.53 -18.93 -12.73
CA PRO A 32 -3.87 -18.10 -11.58
C PRO A 32 -3.39 -16.66 -11.75
N LEU A 33 -4.27 -15.70 -11.47
CA LEU A 33 -3.97 -14.28 -11.47
C LEU A 33 -3.79 -13.77 -10.04
N SER A 34 -2.54 -13.43 -9.70
CA SER A 34 -2.16 -12.81 -8.43
C SER A 34 -1.87 -11.33 -8.66
N THR A 35 -2.43 -10.45 -7.84
CA THR A 35 -2.17 -9.01 -7.89
C THR A 35 -1.57 -8.49 -6.60
N VAL A 36 -0.51 -7.70 -6.71
CA VAL A 36 0.12 -7.01 -5.57
C VAL A 36 -0.37 -5.57 -5.54
N ILE A 37 -0.93 -5.14 -4.41
CA ILE A 37 -1.50 -3.79 -4.25
C ILE A 37 -1.01 -3.13 -2.97
N PRO A 38 -0.84 -1.81 -2.95
CA PRO A 38 -0.65 -1.08 -1.71
C PRO A 38 -1.98 -0.89 -0.98
N PHE A 39 -1.95 -0.88 0.36
CA PHE A 39 -3.13 -0.76 1.21
C PHE A 39 -3.97 0.52 0.94
N TRP A 40 -3.36 1.60 0.43
CA TRP A 40 -4.09 2.83 0.13
C TRP A 40 -5.02 2.72 -1.09
N TYR A 41 -4.98 1.63 -1.86
CA TYR A 41 -5.92 1.40 -2.96
C TYR A 41 -7.37 1.26 -2.50
N ASP A 42 -7.60 0.93 -1.22
CA ASP A 42 -8.96 0.93 -0.68
C ASP A 42 -9.57 2.36 -0.59
N SER A 43 -8.73 3.38 -0.40
CA SER A 43 -9.18 4.79 -0.36
C SER A 43 -9.46 5.41 -1.74
N LEU A 44 -9.07 4.72 -2.83
CA LEU A 44 -9.23 5.22 -4.19
C LEU A 44 -10.56 4.76 -4.78
N LEU A 45 -11.54 5.66 -4.86
CA LEU A 45 -12.85 5.33 -5.43
C LEU A 45 -12.84 5.46 -6.96
N ILE A 46 -13.26 4.40 -7.65
CA ILE A 46 -13.51 4.33 -9.09
C ILE A 46 -14.90 3.71 -9.28
N ASN A 47 -15.84 4.41 -9.93
CA ASN A 47 -17.22 3.95 -10.12
C ASN A 47 -17.88 3.50 -8.80
N ASP A 48 -17.84 4.34 -7.76
CA ASP A 48 -18.47 4.15 -6.44
C ASP A 48 -17.99 2.92 -5.62
N ARG A 49 -16.83 2.36 -5.99
CA ARG A 49 -16.16 1.28 -5.27
C ARG A 49 -14.67 1.55 -5.17
N SER A 50 -14.02 0.98 -4.17
CA SER A 50 -12.57 1.10 -4.05
C SER A 50 -11.85 0.41 -5.21
N LEU A 51 -10.67 0.90 -5.57
CA LEU A 51 -9.85 0.28 -6.58
C LEU A 51 -9.45 -1.13 -6.14
N ALA A 52 -9.13 -1.30 -4.84
CA ALA A 52 -8.91 -2.60 -4.24
C ALA A 52 -10.09 -3.57 -4.53
N TRP A 53 -11.33 -3.14 -4.32
CA TRP A 53 -12.51 -3.97 -4.60
C TRP A 53 -12.56 -4.48 -6.05
N HIS A 54 -12.25 -3.62 -7.03
CA HIS A 54 -12.23 -4.05 -8.43
C HIS A 54 -11.13 -5.08 -8.70
N LEU A 55 -9.96 -4.93 -8.09
CA LEU A 55 -8.85 -5.88 -8.23
C LEU A 55 -9.21 -7.25 -7.63
N PHE A 56 -9.82 -7.27 -6.45
CA PHE A 56 -10.30 -8.51 -5.83
C PHE A 56 -11.27 -9.31 -6.70
N ARG A 57 -12.09 -8.64 -7.52
CA ARG A 57 -13.03 -9.33 -8.41
C ARG A 57 -12.34 -10.04 -9.57
N GLN A 58 -11.19 -9.55 -10.02
CA GLN A 58 -10.48 -10.09 -11.19
C GLN A 58 -9.36 -11.06 -10.82
N SER A 59 -8.84 -10.98 -9.61
CA SER A 59 -7.74 -11.84 -9.14
C SER A 59 -8.23 -13.11 -8.45
N ASP A 60 -7.41 -14.15 -8.46
CA ASP A 60 -7.60 -15.35 -7.63
C ASP A 60 -7.05 -15.14 -6.23
N GLU A 61 -5.99 -14.35 -6.12
CA GLU A 61 -5.37 -13.93 -4.87
C GLU A 61 -4.86 -12.49 -4.94
N VAL A 62 -4.79 -11.83 -3.78
CA VAL A 62 -4.29 -10.46 -3.66
C VAL A 62 -3.23 -10.39 -2.57
N VAL A 63 -2.09 -9.78 -2.88
CA VAL A 63 -1.03 -9.48 -1.93
C VAL A 63 -1.11 -8.02 -1.51
N ILE A 64 -1.24 -7.75 -0.23
CA ILE A 64 -1.30 -6.38 0.32
C ILE A 64 0.07 -5.95 0.79
N MET A 65 0.62 -4.89 0.20
CA MET A 65 1.85 -4.27 0.67
C MET A 65 1.55 -3.45 1.93
N SER A 66 1.83 -4.06 3.09
CA SER A 66 1.47 -3.50 4.39
C SER A 66 2.48 -2.47 4.92
N TYR A 67 3.75 -2.56 4.54
CA TYR A 67 4.83 -1.65 4.95
C TYR A 67 4.87 -1.39 6.47
N ARG A 68 4.71 -2.41 7.29
CA ARG A 68 4.77 -2.32 8.76
C ARG A 68 5.51 -3.51 9.35
N THR A 69 6.05 -3.34 10.55
CA THR A 69 6.68 -4.43 11.32
C THR A 69 5.87 -4.91 12.52
N ASP A 70 4.76 -4.22 12.83
CA ASP A 70 3.86 -4.60 13.91
C ASP A 70 2.64 -5.32 13.34
N VAL A 71 2.34 -6.52 13.87
CA VAL A 71 1.22 -7.36 13.41
C VAL A 71 -0.11 -6.63 13.50
N ALA A 72 -0.38 -5.94 14.60
CA ALA A 72 -1.67 -5.29 14.83
C ALA A 72 -1.83 -4.09 13.90
N GLU A 73 -0.75 -3.34 13.63
CA GLU A 73 -0.75 -2.30 12.60
C GLU A 73 -1.02 -2.90 11.20
N ILE A 74 -0.38 -4.03 10.86
CA ILE A 74 -0.59 -4.71 9.57
C ILE A 74 -2.04 -5.18 9.42
N GLU A 75 -2.61 -5.80 10.45
CA GLU A 75 -4.01 -6.23 10.45
C GLU A 75 -4.95 -5.03 10.29
N ALA A 76 -4.71 -3.95 11.04
CA ALA A 76 -5.56 -2.78 11.02
C ALA A 76 -5.62 -2.11 9.64
N ILE A 77 -4.49 -2.03 8.92
CA ILE A 77 -4.45 -1.40 7.60
C ILE A 77 -4.95 -2.30 6.47
N ALA A 78 -4.91 -3.64 6.64
CA ALA A 78 -5.36 -4.61 5.64
C ALA A 78 -6.76 -5.16 5.92
N ARG A 79 -7.44 -4.62 6.94
CA ARG A 79 -8.71 -5.16 7.45
C ARG A 79 -9.77 -5.22 6.36
N ASP A 80 -9.94 -4.16 5.58
CA ASP A 80 -10.98 -4.09 4.57
C ASP A 80 -10.70 -5.07 3.43
N GLU A 81 -9.44 -5.22 3.02
CA GLU A 81 -9.02 -6.21 2.02
C GLU A 81 -9.18 -7.65 2.52
N LEU A 82 -8.89 -7.93 3.79
CA LEU A 82 -9.16 -9.23 4.40
C LEU A 82 -10.66 -9.54 4.36
N LEU A 83 -11.52 -8.56 4.68
CA LEU A 83 -12.98 -8.70 4.59
C LEU A 83 -13.47 -8.85 3.14
N TYR A 84 -12.85 -8.18 2.16
CA TYR A 84 -13.13 -8.39 0.74
C TYR A 84 -12.81 -9.83 0.32
N GLY A 85 -11.66 -10.34 0.77
CA GLY A 85 -11.27 -11.73 0.57
C GLY A 85 -12.31 -12.71 1.11
N GLU A 86 -12.82 -12.50 2.32
CA GLU A 86 -13.86 -13.37 2.89
C GLU A 86 -15.16 -13.30 2.09
N ARG A 87 -15.59 -12.09 1.72
CA ARG A 87 -16.82 -11.87 0.96
C ARG A 87 -16.77 -12.49 -0.42
N LEU A 88 -15.62 -12.47 -1.08
CA LEU A 88 -15.44 -12.94 -2.46
C LEU A 88 -14.79 -14.32 -2.54
N SER A 89 -14.52 -14.96 -1.39
CA SER A 89 -13.78 -16.23 -1.31
C SER A 89 -12.42 -16.18 -2.01
N LYS A 90 -11.69 -15.07 -1.84
CA LYS A 90 -10.37 -14.82 -2.41
C LYS A 90 -9.29 -14.94 -1.34
N LYS A 91 -8.12 -15.41 -1.76
CA LYS A 91 -6.94 -15.49 -0.91
C LYS A 91 -6.30 -14.12 -0.75
N VAL A 92 -5.92 -13.79 0.48
CA VAL A 92 -5.22 -12.55 0.81
C VAL A 92 -3.91 -12.89 1.48
N LEU A 93 -2.81 -12.44 0.89
CA LEU A 93 -1.49 -12.54 1.49
C LEU A 93 -1.03 -11.15 1.94
N LEU A 94 -0.27 -11.10 3.02
CA LEU A 94 0.22 -9.83 3.56
C LEU A 94 1.73 -9.73 3.36
N GLY A 95 2.12 -8.68 2.64
CA GLY A 95 3.49 -8.37 2.29
C GLY A 95 4.24 -7.72 3.43
N VAL A 96 5.40 -8.27 3.79
CA VAL A 96 6.34 -7.72 4.76
C VAL A 96 7.70 -7.47 4.12
N GLU A 97 8.42 -6.47 4.61
CA GLU A 97 9.66 -5.98 4.00
C GLU A 97 10.86 -6.37 4.87
N THR A 98 11.96 -6.81 4.25
CA THR A 98 13.19 -7.26 4.95
C THR A 98 14.44 -6.49 4.54
N GLY A 99 14.39 -5.78 3.42
CA GLY A 99 15.48 -4.96 2.90
C GLY A 99 15.71 -3.72 3.75
N ARG A 100 16.93 -3.17 3.72
CA ARG A 100 17.24 -1.94 4.46
C ARG A 100 16.44 -0.77 3.88
N ILE A 101 15.67 -0.10 4.73
CA ILE A 101 14.99 1.15 4.39
C ILE A 101 15.59 2.28 5.24
N PRO A 102 16.06 3.39 4.61
CA PRO A 102 16.55 4.54 5.36
C PRO A 102 15.42 5.26 6.09
N ASP A 103 15.77 6.00 7.14
CA ASP A 103 14.84 6.92 7.78
C ASP A 103 14.45 8.04 6.83
N GLU A 104 13.17 8.39 6.80
CA GLU A 104 12.64 9.48 5.98
C GLU A 104 12.29 10.69 6.85
N VAL A 105 12.61 11.89 6.39
CA VAL A 105 12.26 13.13 7.08
C VAL A 105 11.09 13.79 6.36
N HIS A 106 9.95 13.86 7.04
CA HIS A 106 8.78 14.57 6.55
C HIS A 106 8.82 16.02 7.04
N ILE A 107 8.82 16.94 6.09
CA ILE A 107 8.77 18.38 6.35
C ILE A 107 7.35 18.85 6.08
N THR A 108 6.67 19.32 7.12
CA THR A 108 5.31 19.86 6.99
C THR A 108 5.32 21.36 6.86
N PHE A 109 4.39 21.88 6.05
CA PHE A 109 4.23 23.31 5.83
C PHE A 109 2.83 23.76 6.24
N LYS A 110 2.73 24.97 6.79
CA LYS A 110 1.47 25.66 7.05
C LYS A 110 1.44 26.97 6.28
N LYS A 111 0.25 27.34 5.81
CA LYS A 111 0.05 28.63 5.13
C LYS A 111 0.41 29.78 6.07
N CYS A 112 1.17 30.74 5.60
CA CYS A 112 1.57 31.95 6.33
C CYS A 112 1.27 33.21 5.49
N LEU A 113 1.22 34.36 6.16
CA LEU A 113 0.85 35.64 5.56
C LEU A 113 2.03 36.36 4.91
N ASP A 114 3.26 36.04 5.34
CA ASP A 114 4.44 36.85 5.05
C ASP A 114 5.48 36.12 4.19
N ASP A 115 6.11 36.90 3.31
CA ASP A 115 7.30 36.55 2.54
C ASP A 115 8.53 36.53 3.46
N THR A 116 8.67 35.45 4.22
CA THR A 116 9.86 35.21 5.04
C THR A 116 10.92 34.45 4.23
N PRO A 117 12.23 34.56 4.53
CA PRO A 117 13.29 33.88 3.78
C PRO A 117 13.19 32.36 3.72
N THR A 118 12.36 31.75 4.58
CA THR A 118 12.12 30.30 4.66
C THR A 118 10.73 29.90 4.15
N ALA A 119 9.93 30.85 3.65
CA ALA A 119 8.65 30.58 3.03
C ALA A 119 8.84 30.04 1.61
N VAL A 120 8.04 29.04 1.26
CA VAL A 120 7.93 28.51 -0.09
C VAL A 120 6.66 29.07 -0.72
N GLU A 121 6.77 29.71 -1.88
CA GLU A 121 5.59 30.12 -2.65
C GLU A 121 5.03 28.91 -3.41
N ALA A 122 3.78 28.54 -3.12
CA ALA A 122 3.07 27.51 -3.87
C ALA A 122 1.59 27.88 -4.02
N GLY A 123 1.10 27.92 -5.26
CA GLY A 123 -0.32 28.16 -5.55
C GLY A 123 -0.83 29.55 -5.15
N LYS A 124 0.01 30.59 -5.26
CA LYS A 124 -0.28 31.98 -4.84
C LYS A 124 -0.42 32.17 -3.32
N ALA A 125 0.13 31.26 -2.54
CA ALA A 125 0.21 31.38 -1.09
C ALA A 125 1.65 31.11 -0.63
N PHE A 126 2.03 31.75 0.47
CA PHE A 126 3.27 31.47 1.18
C PHE A 126 3.05 30.33 2.17
N TRP A 127 4.01 29.41 2.19
CA TRP A 127 3.99 28.22 3.04
C TRP A 127 5.25 28.21 3.88
N CYS A 128 5.08 28.30 5.19
CA CYS A 128 6.18 28.30 6.15
C CYS A 128 6.30 26.91 6.76
N ARG A 129 7.53 26.44 6.93
CA ARG A 129 7.83 25.16 7.59
C ARG A 129 7.22 25.17 9.00
N SER A 130 6.37 24.18 9.30
CA SER A 130 5.66 24.10 10.58
C SER A 130 6.27 23.06 11.53
N SER A 131 6.67 21.90 11.02
CA SER A 131 7.29 20.86 11.83
C SER A 131 7.98 19.85 10.93
N ASP A 132 8.94 19.16 11.53
CA ASP A 132 9.58 18.01 10.94
C ASP A 132 9.35 16.80 11.82
N TYR A 133 9.23 15.64 11.20
CA TYR A 133 9.31 14.39 11.92
C TYR A 133 10.00 13.34 11.07
N THR A 134 10.71 12.47 11.75
CA THR A 134 11.39 11.33 11.12
C THR A 134 10.47 10.11 11.19
N VAL A 135 10.30 9.44 10.05
CA VAL A 135 9.70 8.12 9.97
C VAL A 135 10.83 7.10 9.96
N PRO A 136 11.02 6.31 11.03
CA PRO A 136 12.10 5.34 11.07
C PRO A 136 11.85 4.23 10.07
N GLY A 137 12.84 3.91 9.22
CA GLY A 137 12.77 2.80 8.27
C GLY A 137 12.57 1.45 8.97
N SER A 138 13.00 1.37 10.24
CA SER A 138 12.78 0.21 11.10
C SER A 138 11.31 -0.06 11.43
N ARG A 139 10.38 0.91 11.27
CA ARG A 139 8.94 0.67 11.47
C ARG A 139 8.28 -0.04 10.29
N ILE A 140 8.94 -0.05 9.14
CA ILE A 140 8.40 -0.53 7.88
C ILE A 140 9.18 -1.71 7.31
N SER A 141 10.37 -2.00 7.85
CA SER A 141 11.19 -3.15 7.47
C SER A 141 11.70 -3.94 8.69
N PHE A 142 11.74 -5.27 8.52
CA PHE A 142 12.34 -6.22 9.43
C PHE A 142 13.87 -6.34 9.30
N ASN A 143 14.53 -5.43 8.59
CA ASN A 143 15.99 -5.39 8.51
C ASN A 143 16.61 -5.32 9.93
N GLY A 144 17.45 -6.29 10.27
CA GLY A 144 18.06 -6.43 11.61
C GLY A 144 17.07 -6.84 12.72
N LYS A 145 15.91 -7.41 12.37
CA LYS A 145 14.86 -7.85 13.30
C LYS A 145 14.44 -9.31 13.06
N GLU A 146 15.41 -10.20 12.90
CA GLU A 146 15.21 -11.59 12.47
C GLU A 146 14.26 -12.37 13.40
N ASP A 147 14.36 -12.17 14.71
CA ASP A 147 13.49 -12.86 15.67
C ASP A 147 12.04 -12.37 15.62
N ALA A 148 11.84 -11.06 15.47
CA ALA A 148 10.52 -10.48 15.29
C ALA A 148 9.91 -10.94 13.94
N PHE A 149 10.71 -11.02 12.89
CA PHE A 149 10.31 -11.53 11.59
C PHE A 149 9.89 -13.01 11.65
N LYS A 150 10.67 -13.88 12.31
CA LYS A 150 10.28 -15.29 12.51
C LYS A 150 8.97 -15.42 13.29
N LYS A 151 8.78 -14.57 14.30
CA LYS A 151 7.52 -14.52 15.06
C LYS A 151 6.35 -14.06 14.17
N GLN A 152 6.57 -13.09 13.29
CA GLN A 152 5.58 -12.64 12.31
C GLN A 152 5.13 -13.79 11.41
N LEU A 153 6.07 -14.52 10.81
CA LEU A 153 5.77 -15.58 9.84
C LEU A 153 4.96 -16.74 10.42
N THR A 154 5.01 -16.96 11.74
CA THR A 154 4.24 -17.99 12.44
C THR A 154 2.90 -17.46 12.97
N HIS A 155 2.66 -16.15 12.92
CA HIS A 155 1.40 -15.54 13.33
C HIS A 155 0.33 -15.75 12.26
N SER A 156 -0.86 -16.18 12.70
CA SER A 156 -2.05 -16.30 11.86
C SER A 156 -3.09 -15.28 12.29
N LEU A 157 -3.75 -14.64 11.31
CA LEU A 157 -4.81 -13.68 11.56
C LEU A 157 -6.19 -14.37 11.59
N PRO A 158 -7.17 -13.83 12.32
CA PRO A 158 -8.49 -14.45 12.49
C PRO A 158 -9.44 -14.25 11.29
N TYR A 159 -8.92 -14.28 10.05
CA TYR A 159 -9.70 -14.12 8.81
C TYR A 159 -9.52 -15.36 7.93
N LYS A 160 -10.61 -15.90 7.39
CA LYS A 160 -10.56 -17.09 6.51
C LYS A 160 -9.86 -16.82 5.19
N SER A 161 -9.86 -15.56 4.76
CA SER A 161 -9.19 -15.10 3.55
C SER A 161 -7.67 -15.02 3.72
N PHE A 162 -7.17 -14.86 4.95
CA PHE A 162 -5.76 -14.78 5.22
C PHE A 162 -5.06 -16.08 4.84
N SER A 163 -4.15 -15.98 3.88
CA SER A 163 -3.47 -17.12 3.24
C SER A 163 -1.96 -17.12 3.46
N GLY A 164 -1.45 -16.22 4.31
CA GLY A 164 -0.06 -16.20 4.75
C GLY A 164 0.68 -14.89 4.46
N TRP A 165 1.99 -14.95 4.62
CA TRP A 165 2.91 -13.83 4.49
C TRP A 165 3.69 -13.90 3.18
N VAL A 166 3.92 -12.75 2.54
CA VAL A 166 4.82 -12.62 1.38
C VAL A 166 6.02 -11.77 1.79
N ILE A 167 7.22 -12.22 1.41
CA ILE A 167 8.47 -11.51 1.73
C ILE A 167 8.83 -10.62 0.53
N HIS A 168 8.78 -9.32 0.74
CA HIS A 168 9.25 -8.32 -0.21
C HIS A 168 10.74 -8.06 0.00
N SER A 169 11.46 -7.82 -1.10
CA SER A 169 12.91 -7.55 -1.16
C SER A 169 13.86 -8.72 -0.87
N TYR A 170 13.40 -9.97 -1.06
CA TYR A 170 14.30 -11.13 -1.07
C TYR A 170 15.40 -11.01 -2.16
N GLU A 171 15.20 -10.15 -3.17
CA GLU A 171 16.17 -9.85 -4.23
C GLU A 171 17.42 -9.08 -3.75
N THR A 172 17.41 -8.54 -2.52
CA THR A 172 18.53 -7.74 -1.97
C THR A 172 19.40 -8.49 -0.97
N ALA A 173 19.12 -9.77 -0.69
CA ALA A 173 20.00 -10.60 0.12
C ALA A 173 21.31 -10.84 -0.66
N PRO A 174 22.49 -10.45 -0.14
CA PRO A 174 23.75 -10.90 -0.73
C PRO A 174 23.78 -12.43 -0.66
N ARG A 175 24.00 -13.07 -1.81
CA ARG A 175 24.28 -14.50 -1.90
C ARG A 175 25.60 -14.84 -1.23
#